data_AF-A0A3A5VUN5-F1
#
_entry.id   AF-A0A3A5VUN5-F1
#
_cell.length_a   1.000
_cell.length_b   1.000
_cell.length_c   1.000
_cell.angle_alpha   90.00
_cell.angle_beta   90.00
_cell.angle_gamma   90.00
#
_symmetry.space_group_name_H-M   'P 1'
#
loop_
_entity.id
_entity.type
_entity.pdbx_description
1 polymer ?
#
loop_
_entity_poly.entity_id
_entity_poly.type
_entity_poly.pdbx_seq_one_letter_code
_entity_poly.pdbx_strand_id
1 'polypeptide(L)' 'MLSVQGLTKAFGSGANKLQVLKGVDMNIKQGEMVALMGPS' A
#
# COMPACT_ATOMS: atom_id res chain seq x y z
N MET A 1 -8.58 11.57 10.12
CA MET A 1 -7.91 11.74 8.81
C MET A 1 -6.73 10.79 8.78
N LEU A 2 -6.68 9.88 7.80
CA LEU A 2 -5.58 8.94 7.63
C LEU A 2 -4.79 9.32 6.38
N SER A 3 -3.47 9.48 6.49
CA SER A 3 -2.60 9.78 5.37
C SER A 3 -1.43 8.82 5.34
N VAL A 4 -1.16 8.29 4.16
CA VAL A 4 -0.07 7.37 3.83
C VAL A 4 0.67 7.96 2.65
N GLN A 5 2.00 7.99 2.73
CA GLN A 5 2.86 8.48 1.68
C GLN A 5 4.04 7.52 1.47
N GLY A 6 4.33 7.18 0.22
CA GLY A 6 5.46 6.37 -0.18
C GLY A 6 5.45 4.96 0.39
N LEU A 7 4.27 4.38 0.69
CA LEU A 7 4.22 3.07 1.34
C LEU A 7 4.79 1.99 0.41
N THR A 8 5.90 1.41 0.86
CA THR A 8 6.56 0.32 0.18
C THR A 8 6.56 -0.91 1.07
N LYS A 9 6.47 -2.08 0.44
CA LYS A 9 6.56 -3.36 1.13
C LYS A 9 7.18 -4.36 0.18
N ALA A 10 8.13 -5.11 0.69
CA ALA A 10 8.71 -6.24 0.01
C ALA A 10 8.73 -7.45 0.94
N PHE A 11 8.71 -8.64 0.35
CA PHE A 11 8.94 -9.90 1.03
C PHE A 11 10.19 -10.57 0.46
N GLY A 12 10.85 -11.41 1.27
CA GLY A 12 12.11 -12.05 0.91
C GLY A 12 13.32 -11.10 0.99
N SER A 13 14.49 -11.62 0.60
CA SER A 13 15.77 -10.92 0.64
C SER A 13 16.66 -11.30 -0.54
N GLY A 14 17.66 -10.46 -0.84
CA GLY A 14 18.60 -10.67 -1.94
C GLY A 14 17.90 -10.80 -3.30
N ALA A 15 18.27 -11.85 -4.06
CA ALA A 15 17.71 -12.13 -5.38
C ALA A 15 16.22 -12.52 -5.35
N ASN A 16 15.70 -12.99 -4.22
CA ASN A 16 14.31 -13.43 -4.07
C ASN A 16 13.40 -12.33 -3.46
N LYS A 17 13.81 -11.06 -3.56
CA LYS A 17 13.02 -9.94 -3.06
C LYS A 17 11.84 -9.66 -3.99
N LEU A 18 10.62 -9.82 -3.47
CA LEU A 18 9.38 -9.48 -4.17
C LEU A 18 8.81 -8.17 -3.62
N GLN A 19 8.76 -7.13 -4.45
CA GLN A 19 8.16 -5.85 -4.11
C GLN A 19 6.63 -5.90 -4.31
N VAL A 20 5.86 -5.89 -3.21
CA VAL A 20 4.40 -5.99 -3.22
C VAL A 20 3.67 -4.63 -3.16
N LEU A 21 4.26 -3.63 -2.48
CA LEU A 21 3.79 -2.25 -2.54
C LEU A 21 4.90 -1.39 -3.11
N LYS A 22 4.61 -0.64 -4.17
CA LYS A 22 5.60 0.09 -4.99
C LYS A 22 5.58 1.60 -4.74
N GLY A 23 5.28 2.03 -3.51
CA GLY A 23 5.14 3.45 -3.18
C GLY A 23 3.69 3.90 -3.34
N VAL A 24 2.84 3.50 -2.39
CA VAL A 24 1.41 3.83 -2.37
C VAL A 24 1.20 5.09 -1.53
N ASP A 25 0.50 6.05 -2.12
CA ASP A 25 -0.01 7.25 -1.45
C ASP A 25 -1.52 7.13 -1.27
N MET A 26 -2.02 7.47 -0.09
CA MET A 26 -3.45 7.41 0.23
C MET A 26 -3.82 8.49 1.24
N ASN A 27 -5.00 9.07 1.09
CA ASN A 27 -5.58 9.98 2.09
C ASN A 27 -7.07 9.67 2.26
N ILE A 28 -7.49 9.44 3.49
CA ILE A 28 -8.88 9.14 3.85
C ILE A 28 -9.37 10.19 4.84
N LYS A 29 -10.49 10.84 4.48
CA LYS A 29 -11.14 11.85 5.30
C LYS A 29 -12.00 11.20 6.38
N GLN A 30 -12.32 11.97 7.42
CA GLN A 30 -13.20 11.47 8.48
C GLN A 30 -14.63 11.28 7.91
N GLY A 31 -15.23 10.12 8.21
CA GLY A 31 -16.56 9.76 7.70
C GLY A 31 -16.56 9.13 6.31
N GLU A 32 -15.39 8.97 5.68
CA GLU A 32 -15.26 8.36 4.36
C GLU A 32 -15.20 6.82 4.48
N MET A 33 -16.01 6.12 3.68
CA MET A 33 -15.97 4.67 3.54
C MET A 33 -15.26 4.31 2.23
N VAL A 34 -14.20 3.51 2.34
CA VAL A 34 -13.39 3.07 1.20
C VAL A 34 -13.26 1.56 1.19
N ALA A 35 -13.27 0.98 -0.01
CA ALA A 35 -13.00 -0.42 -0.26
C ALA A 35 -11.67 -0.56 -1.02
N LEU A 36 -10.90 -1.60 -0.68
CA LEU A 36 -9.70 -1.98 -1.42
C LEU A 36 -10.04 -3.16 -2.32
N MET A 37 -9.75 -3.04 -3.61
CA MET A 37 -9.99 -4.07 -4.62
C MET A 37 -8.70 -4.37 -5.38
N GLY A 38 -8.50 -5.64 -5.73
CA GLY A 38 -7.36 -6.07 -6.54
C GLY A 38 -7.62 -7.44 -7.16
N PRO A 39 -6.89 -7.78 -8.24
CA PRO A 39 -6.89 -9.14 -8.77
C PRO A 39 -6.34 -10.13 -7.73
N SER A 40 -6.75 -11.40 -7.83
CA SER A 40 -6.16 -12.50 -7.04
C SER A 40 -4.75 -12.83 -7.50
#